data_AF-A0A9W4JL60-F1
#
_entry.id   AF-A0A9W4JL60-F1
#
_cell.length_a   1.000
_cell.length_b   1.000
_cell.length_c   1.000
_cell.angle_alpha   90.00
_cell.angle_beta   90.00
_cell.angle_gamma   90.00
#
_symmetry.space_group_name_H-M   'P 1'
#
loop_
_entity.id
_entity.type
_entity.pdbx_description
1 polymer ?
#
loop_
_entity_poly.entity_id
_entity_poly.type
_entity_poly.pdbx_seq_one_letter_code
_entity_poly.pdbx_strand_id
1 'polypeptide(L)'
;MAAKISVGQVPAMFARRQQQVFGVGRRLQSTSTQTQNPAYPLYPSVAQLLREKGIPKTDVSKIPASGPKGRLLKGDVLAYIGQIASDYPATQAATLAKLTHLDLSNIKIAPAPAPAAPAAVEEKPVATPPPMTSVAVSVSLAAVLSAQKKLQDNLGVTVPLSRFLAIATDIANEDLPRLASFKPSADELFDEVLGAEPVDTSRGDYLPELNAIEATQTVRSKPVTEDLIDFLSAEPSKKAAPAAYVEAAPGAASNVFSLTVPVDEQSRAKEFLERIKTLLSVEPVRLVL
;
A
#
# COMPACT_ATOMS: atom_id res chain seq x y z
N MET A 1 2.91 -75.18 29.19
CA MET A 1 4.29 -75.61 28.87
C MET A 1 4.89 -74.59 27.94
N ALA A 2 5.96 -73.93 28.39
CA ALA A 2 6.68 -72.88 27.67
C ALA A 2 7.72 -73.50 26.73
N ALA A 3 7.83 -72.99 25.50
CA ALA A 3 8.96 -73.24 24.64
C ALA A 3 9.59 -71.89 24.28
N LYS A 4 10.77 -71.66 24.87
CA LYS A 4 11.65 -70.51 24.68
C LYS A 4 12.40 -70.72 23.36
N ILE A 5 12.36 -69.75 22.46
CA ILE A 5 13.24 -69.70 21.30
C ILE A 5 14.22 -68.55 21.51
N SER A 6 15.50 -68.93 21.59
CA SER A 6 16.66 -68.08 21.77
C SER A 6 16.89 -67.19 20.55
N VAL A 7 16.90 -65.87 20.76
CA VAL A 7 17.40 -64.91 19.76
C VAL A 7 18.92 -65.08 19.68
N GLY A 8 19.36 -65.68 18.58
CA GLY A 8 20.74 -65.85 18.22
C GLY A 8 21.47 -64.51 18.11
N GLN A 9 22.67 -64.51 18.64
CA GLN A 9 23.62 -63.41 18.67
C GLN A 9 23.89 -62.86 17.27
N VAL A 10 23.69 -61.55 17.09
CA VAL A 10 24.27 -60.80 15.98
C VAL A 10 25.65 -60.30 16.43
N PRO A 11 26.73 -60.57 15.67
CA PRO A 11 28.08 -60.18 16.05
C PRO A 11 28.24 -58.65 16.08
N ALA A 12 28.76 -58.14 17.19
CA ALA A 12 29.05 -56.74 17.47
C ALA A 12 30.27 -56.19 16.71
N MET A 13 30.29 -56.33 15.37
CA MET A 13 31.43 -55.90 14.53
C MET A 13 31.04 -54.94 13.38
N PHE A 14 29.82 -54.41 13.38
CA PHE A 14 29.41 -53.34 12.44
C PHE A 14 28.76 -52.12 13.12
N ALA A 15 29.11 -51.85 14.39
CA ALA A 15 28.91 -50.53 14.97
C ALA A 15 29.98 -49.57 14.40
N ARG A 16 29.85 -49.23 13.11
CA ARG A 16 30.57 -48.10 12.52
C ARG A 16 30.14 -46.85 13.27
N ARG A 17 31.04 -46.38 14.11
CA ARG A 17 31.11 -45.04 14.71
C ARG A 17 30.36 -44.02 13.86
N GLN A 18 29.12 -43.71 14.23
CA GLN A 18 28.58 -42.40 13.92
C GLN A 18 29.37 -41.43 14.80
N GLN A 19 30.31 -40.72 14.20
CA GLN A 19 30.90 -39.55 14.85
C GLN A 19 29.74 -38.58 15.09
N GLN A 20 29.35 -38.46 16.35
CA GLN A 20 28.51 -37.38 16.84
C GLN A 20 29.17 -36.07 16.42
N VAL A 21 28.66 -35.42 15.37
CA VAL A 21 29.09 -34.08 14.97
C VAL A 21 28.41 -33.09 15.92
N PHE A 22 28.81 -33.13 17.19
CA PHE A 22 28.74 -31.94 18.04
C PHE A 22 29.91 -31.06 17.66
N GLY A 23 29.79 -30.40 16.50
CA GLY A 23 30.60 -29.26 16.15
C GLY A 23 30.21 -28.10 17.05
N VAL A 24 30.62 -28.15 18.32
CA VAL A 24 30.72 -26.95 19.14
C VAL A 24 31.71 -26.06 18.42
N GLY A 25 31.20 -25.09 17.66
CA GLY A 25 32.01 -24.06 17.04
C GLY A 25 32.70 -23.30 18.15
N ARG A 26 33.91 -23.73 18.54
CA ARG A 26 34.88 -22.91 19.26
C ARG A 26 35.21 -21.73 18.35
N ARG A 27 34.36 -20.70 18.37
CA ARG A 27 34.73 -19.39 17.85
C ARG A 27 35.72 -18.80 18.83
N LEU A 28 36.98 -18.81 18.41
CA LEU A 28 38.03 -18.04 19.02
C LEU A 28 37.67 -16.56 18.86
N GLN A 29 36.95 -16.00 19.83
CA GLN A 29 36.90 -14.56 20.06
C GLN A 29 38.26 -14.16 20.62
N SER A 30 39.16 -13.73 19.73
CA SER A 30 40.41 -13.11 20.15
C SER A 30 40.14 -11.65 20.52
N THR A 31 39.90 -11.40 21.80
CA THR A 31 39.93 -10.08 22.44
C THR A 31 41.37 -9.66 22.75
N SER A 32 42.27 -9.75 21.77
CA SER A 32 43.59 -9.14 21.86
C SER A 32 43.80 -8.24 20.65
N THR A 33 44.44 -7.09 20.86
CA THR A 33 44.88 -6.16 19.82
C THR A 33 45.91 -6.87 18.92
N GLN A 34 45.41 -7.64 17.96
CA GLN A 34 46.25 -8.42 17.06
C GLN A 34 46.79 -7.50 15.98
N THR A 35 48.10 -7.48 15.82
CA THR A 35 48.75 -6.93 14.63
C THR A 35 48.43 -7.80 13.42
N GLN A 36 48.66 -7.27 12.22
CA GLN A 36 48.41 -7.99 10.96
C GLN A 36 48.96 -9.43 11.01
N ASN A 37 48.07 -10.41 10.81
CA ASN A 37 48.45 -11.81 10.67
C ASN A 37 49.06 -12.06 9.27
N PRO A 38 50.32 -12.50 9.16
CA PRO A 38 50.98 -12.73 7.86
C PRO A 38 50.38 -13.90 7.08
N ALA A 39 49.56 -14.75 7.71
CA ALA A 39 48.85 -15.84 7.04
C ALA A 39 47.78 -15.36 6.05
N TYR A 40 47.33 -14.10 6.14
CA TYR A 40 46.32 -13.53 5.24
C TYR A 40 46.92 -12.45 4.34
N PRO A 41 46.78 -12.56 3.01
CA PRO A 41 47.24 -11.53 2.10
C PRO A 41 46.41 -10.25 2.29
N LEU A 42 47.05 -9.10 2.00
CA LEU A 42 46.41 -7.80 2.02
C LEU A 42 45.33 -7.71 0.93
N TYR A 43 44.21 -7.05 1.24
CA TYR A 43 43.21 -6.74 0.22
C TYR A 43 43.76 -5.72 -0.79
N PRO A 44 43.32 -5.78 -2.07
CA PRO A 44 43.75 -4.83 -3.10
C PRO A 44 43.53 -3.36 -2.69
N SER A 45 42.38 -3.07 -2.07
CA SER A 45 42.03 -1.73 -1.59
C SER A 45 42.95 -1.25 -0.45
N VAL A 46 43.35 -2.15 0.44
CA VAL A 46 44.28 -1.85 1.54
C VAL A 46 45.69 -1.66 1.00
N ALA A 47 46.14 -2.52 0.08
CA ALA A 47 47.44 -2.39 -0.57
C ALA A 47 47.56 -1.08 -1.39
N GLN A 48 46.50 -0.71 -2.10
CA GLN A 48 46.42 0.58 -2.81
C GLN A 48 46.50 1.76 -1.84
N LEU A 49 45.71 1.74 -0.76
CA LEU A 49 45.69 2.81 0.24
C LEU A 49 47.06 2.96 0.92
N LEU A 50 47.71 1.86 1.31
CA LEU A 50 49.06 1.90 1.89
C LEU A 50 50.07 2.55 0.94
N ARG A 51 49.97 2.25 -0.37
CA ARG A 51 50.82 2.87 -1.39
C ARG A 51 50.52 4.35 -1.58
N GLU A 52 49.25 4.74 -1.65
CA GLU A 52 48.82 6.14 -1.79
C GLU A 52 49.24 7.01 -0.59
N LYS A 53 49.25 6.42 0.61
CA LYS A 53 49.61 7.10 1.85
C LYS A 53 51.09 6.96 2.22
N GLY A 54 51.89 6.32 1.36
CA GLY A 54 53.33 6.19 1.54
C GLY A 54 53.75 5.32 2.73
N ILE A 55 52.90 4.42 3.20
CA ILE A 55 53.20 3.55 4.34
C ILE A 55 54.02 2.34 3.84
N PRO A 56 55.26 2.13 4.31
CA PRO A 56 56.08 1.02 3.87
C PRO A 56 55.53 -0.30 4.41
N LYS A 57 55.79 -1.40 3.68
CA LYS A 57 55.30 -2.75 4.04
C LYS A 57 55.74 -3.21 5.44
N THR A 58 56.83 -2.66 5.97
CA THR A 58 57.36 -2.93 7.31
C THR A 58 56.50 -2.36 8.43
N ASP A 59 55.82 -1.23 8.19
CA ASP A 59 54.98 -0.58 9.19
C ASP A 59 53.59 -1.20 9.28
N VAL A 60 53.22 -2.06 8.32
CA VAL A 60 51.94 -2.78 8.31
C VAL A 60 51.79 -3.70 9.52
N SER A 61 52.90 -4.26 10.00
CA SER A 61 52.91 -5.07 11.23
C SER A 61 52.69 -4.25 12.50
N LYS A 62 52.78 -2.92 12.46
CA LYS A 62 52.50 -2.04 13.61
C LYS A 62 51.04 -1.60 13.69
N ILE A 63 50.28 -1.80 12.61
CA ILE A 63 48.88 -1.38 12.55
C ILE A 63 48.01 -2.39 13.30
N PRO A 64 47.16 -1.95 14.26
CA PRO A 64 46.22 -2.84 14.94
C PRO A 64 45.16 -3.32 13.94
N ALA A 65 44.97 -4.64 13.84
CA ALA A 65 44.02 -5.24 12.93
C ALA A 65 42.72 -5.60 13.67
N SER A 66 41.60 -4.96 13.29
CA SER A 66 40.27 -5.24 13.85
C SER A 66 39.51 -6.32 13.06
N GLY A 67 40.01 -6.72 11.89
CA GLY A 67 39.36 -7.70 11.03
C GLY A 67 39.40 -9.13 11.55
N PRO A 68 38.50 -10.00 11.06
CA PRO A 68 38.41 -11.38 11.52
C PRO A 68 39.74 -12.12 11.31
N LYS A 69 40.18 -12.82 12.35
CA LYS A 69 41.47 -13.55 12.42
C LYS A 69 42.72 -12.66 12.31
N GLY A 70 42.65 -11.41 12.80
CA GLY A 70 43.75 -10.45 12.78
C GLY A 70 44.04 -9.91 11.37
N ARG A 71 43.00 -9.78 10.55
CA ARG A 71 43.11 -9.27 9.18
C ARG A 71 43.06 -7.75 9.18
N LEU A 72 43.98 -7.13 8.45
CA LEU A 72 44.01 -5.68 8.28
C LEU A 72 42.86 -5.19 7.39
N LEU A 73 42.05 -4.26 7.90
CA LEU A 73 40.95 -3.64 7.17
C LEU A 73 41.28 -2.19 6.74
N LYS A 74 40.49 -1.65 5.81
CA LYS A 74 40.63 -0.25 5.36
C LYS A 74 40.48 0.72 6.55
N GLY A 75 39.53 0.47 7.44
CA GLY A 75 39.30 1.27 8.64
C GLY A 75 40.53 1.31 9.56
N ASP A 76 41.22 0.19 9.73
CA ASP A 76 42.41 0.10 10.58
C ASP A 76 43.54 1.00 10.07
N VAL A 77 43.77 1.02 8.75
CA VAL A 77 44.79 1.89 8.14
C VAL A 77 44.38 3.37 8.23
N LEU A 78 43.09 3.68 8.05
CA LEU A 78 42.58 5.05 8.20
C LEU A 78 42.67 5.54 9.64
N ALA A 79 42.44 4.67 10.62
CA ALA A 79 42.62 4.97 12.04
C ALA A 79 44.09 5.21 12.38
N TYR A 80 45.00 4.44 11.79
CA TYR A 80 46.45 4.63 11.95
C TYR A 80 46.94 5.97 11.39
N ILE A 81 46.35 6.44 10.28
CA ILE A 81 46.67 7.75 9.68
C ILE A 81 46.02 8.90 10.49
N GLY A 82 45.03 8.62 11.34
CA GLY A 82 44.29 9.62 12.10
C GLY A 82 43.15 10.29 11.32
N GLN A 83 42.70 9.70 10.20
CA GLN A 83 41.53 10.21 9.47
C GLN A 83 40.21 9.86 10.16
N ILE A 84 40.24 8.84 11.02
CA ILE A 84 39.13 8.43 11.87
C ILE A 84 39.65 8.22 13.30
N ALA A 85 38.75 8.20 14.28
CA ALA A 85 39.11 7.90 15.66
C ALA A 85 39.75 6.50 15.79
N SER A 86 40.81 6.39 16.60
CA SER A 86 41.58 5.14 16.80
C SER A 86 40.71 3.95 17.22
N ASP A 87 39.66 4.23 17.99
CA ASP A 87 38.82 3.22 18.62
C ASP A 87 37.61 2.84 17.76
N TYR A 88 37.38 3.55 16.64
CA TYR A 88 36.23 3.34 15.77
C TYR A 88 36.19 1.94 15.14
N PRO A 89 37.30 1.39 14.58
CA PRO A 89 37.28 0.03 14.02
C PRO A 89 37.01 -1.04 15.07
N ALA A 90 37.49 -0.86 16.30
CA ALA A 90 37.28 -1.81 17.39
C ALA A 90 35.84 -1.78 17.93
N THR A 91 35.28 -0.59 18.13
CA THR A 91 33.90 -0.41 18.57
C THR A 91 32.90 -0.89 17.53
N GLN A 92 33.15 -0.61 16.24
CA GLN A 92 32.32 -1.10 15.15
C GLN A 92 32.34 -2.63 15.07
N ALA A 93 33.50 -3.27 15.19
CA ALA A 93 33.60 -4.73 15.23
C ALA A 93 32.82 -5.33 16.40
N ALA A 94 32.86 -4.70 17.59
CA ALA A 94 32.08 -5.13 18.75
C ALA A 94 30.58 -4.98 18.54
N THR A 95 30.13 -3.87 17.94
CA THR A 95 28.71 -3.65 17.62
C THR A 95 28.21 -4.65 16.58
N LEU A 96 28.99 -4.91 15.53
CA LEU A 96 28.66 -5.94 14.55
C LEU A 96 28.60 -7.32 15.19
N ALA A 97 29.55 -7.68 16.06
CA ALA A 97 29.51 -8.94 16.78
C ALA A 97 28.23 -9.10 17.61
N LYS A 98 27.77 -8.02 18.27
CA LYS A 98 26.49 -8.00 19.00
C LYS A 98 25.29 -8.18 18.06
N LEU A 99 25.23 -7.44 16.95
CA LEU A 99 24.09 -7.48 16.02
C LEU A 99 24.03 -8.76 15.17
N THR A 100 25.17 -9.43 14.94
CA THR A 100 25.22 -10.68 14.17
C THR A 100 24.54 -11.85 14.87
N HIS A 101 24.39 -11.78 16.20
CA HIS A 101 23.66 -12.77 16.97
C HIS A 101 22.30 -12.19 17.32
N LEU A 102 21.21 -12.82 16.87
CA LEU A 102 19.88 -12.49 17.38
C LEU A 102 19.83 -12.91 18.84
N ASP A 103 19.94 -11.93 19.74
CA ASP A 103 19.86 -12.18 21.17
C ASP A 103 18.39 -12.40 21.57
N LEU A 104 18.01 -13.68 21.62
CA LEU A 104 16.66 -14.10 22.01
C LEU A 104 16.49 -14.19 23.54
N SER A 105 17.51 -13.83 24.34
CA SER A 105 17.49 -14.01 25.79
C SER A 105 16.51 -13.08 26.53
N ASN A 106 16.16 -11.93 25.93
CA ASN A 106 15.24 -10.94 26.50
C ASN A 106 13.87 -10.92 25.80
N ILE A 107 13.45 -12.02 25.18
CA ILE A 107 12.11 -12.12 24.62
C ILE A 107 11.12 -12.34 25.76
N LYS A 108 10.48 -11.24 26.20
CA LYS A 108 9.24 -11.33 26.98
C LYS A 108 8.17 -11.85 26.04
N ILE A 109 7.87 -13.15 26.13
CA ILE A 109 6.74 -13.76 25.45
C ILE A 109 5.50 -13.00 25.93
N ALA A 110 4.90 -12.21 25.04
CA ALA A 110 3.59 -11.65 25.31
C ALA A 110 2.66 -12.84 25.59
N PRO A 111 1.91 -12.84 26.71
CA PRO A 111 1.01 -13.94 27.03
C PRO A 111 0.10 -14.19 25.82
N ALA A 112 -0.01 -15.45 25.42
CA ALA A 112 -0.90 -15.86 24.35
C ALA A 112 -2.29 -15.26 24.59
N PRO A 113 -2.96 -14.70 23.57
CA PRO A 113 -4.32 -14.19 23.74
C PRO A 113 -5.18 -15.33 24.26
N ALA A 114 -5.63 -15.20 25.50
CA ALA A 114 -6.51 -16.17 26.12
C ALA A 114 -7.78 -16.31 25.25
N PRO A 115 -8.29 -17.53 25.05
CA PRO A 115 -9.54 -17.72 24.33
C PRO A 115 -10.64 -16.92 25.03
N ALA A 116 -11.36 -16.13 24.23
CA ALA A 116 -12.36 -15.19 24.68
C ALA A 116 -13.36 -15.81 25.68
N ALA A 117 -13.38 -15.26 26.90
CA ALA A 117 -14.49 -15.33 27.82
C ALA A 117 -14.81 -13.88 28.27
N PRO A 118 -16.09 -13.53 28.42
CA PRO A 118 -16.55 -12.15 28.30
C PRO A 118 -16.29 -11.28 29.55
N ALA A 119 -15.91 -10.04 29.26
CA ALA A 119 -16.13 -8.81 30.03
C ALA A 119 -15.62 -8.71 31.49
N ALA A 120 -14.50 -7.98 31.65
CA ALA A 120 -14.33 -7.04 32.75
C ALA A 120 -13.66 -5.77 32.20
N VAL A 121 -14.28 -4.64 32.51
CA VAL A 121 -14.00 -3.29 31.99
C VAL A 121 -12.77 -2.71 32.69
N GLU A 122 -11.76 -2.33 31.91
CA GLU A 122 -10.81 -1.26 32.28
C GLU A 122 -10.79 -0.22 31.15
N GLU A 123 -11.12 1.02 31.52
CA GLU A 123 -11.24 2.19 30.65
C GLU A 123 -9.90 2.52 29.94
N LYS A 124 -9.87 2.27 28.63
CA LYS A 124 -9.17 3.13 27.68
C LYS A 124 -10.25 3.76 26.80
N PRO A 125 -10.17 5.06 26.49
CA PRO A 125 -11.25 5.76 25.81
C PRO A 125 -11.51 5.07 24.46
N VAL A 126 -12.68 4.46 24.38
CA VAL A 126 -13.24 3.89 23.17
C VAL A 126 -13.31 5.01 22.16
N ALA A 127 -12.46 4.94 21.13
CA ALA A 127 -12.65 5.69 19.91
C ALA A 127 -14.08 5.44 19.45
N THR A 128 -14.89 6.48 19.56
CA THR A 128 -16.25 6.53 19.04
C THR A 128 -16.17 6.04 17.59
N PRO A 129 -16.99 5.08 17.14
CA PRO A 129 -17.01 4.74 15.72
C PRO A 129 -17.23 6.05 14.96
N PRO A 130 -16.31 6.43 14.05
CA PRO A 130 -16.43 7.71 13.36
C PRO A 130 -17.81 7.77 12.72
N PRO A 131 -18.56 8.87 12.89
CA PRO A 131 -19.89 8.97 12.32
C PRO A 131 -19.77 8.80 10.80
N MET A 132 -20.36 7.74 10.27
CA MET A 132 -20.37 7.50 8.83
C MET A 132 -21.43 8.41 8.21
N THR A 133 -21.02 9.23 7.25
CA THR A 133 -21.91 10.14 6.52
C THR A 133 -22.05 9.65 5.09
N SER A 134 -23.29 9.62 4.60
CA SER A 134 -23.56 9.37 3.19
C SER A 134 -23.65 10.69 2.41
N VAL A 135 -22.82 10.84 1.39
CA VAL A 135 -22.87 11.97 0.45
C VAL A 135 -23.40 11.46 -0.88
N ALA A 136 -24.41 12.13 -1.44
CA ALA A 136 -25.03 11.72 -2.69
C ALA A 136 -25.14 12.88 -3.69
N VAL A 137 -24.80 12.64 -4.96
CA VAL A 137 -24.87 13.62 -6.06
C VAL A 137 -25.58 12.99 -7.26
N SER A 138 -26.52 13.73 -7.85
CA SER A 138 -27.19 13.32 -9.08
C SER A 138 -26.38 13.73 -10.32
N VAL A 139 -26.18 12.77 -11.23
CA VAL A 139 -25.39 12.93 -12.46
C VAL A 139 -26.16 12.37 -13.65
N SER A 140 -26.13 13.08 -14.78
CA SER A 140 -26.73 12.65 -16.04
C SER A 140 -25.71 11.90 -16.90
N LEU A 141 -26.09 10.72 -17.42
CA LEU A 141 -25.23 9.88 -18.26
C LEU A 141 -25.47 10.07 -19.78
N ALA A 142 -26.31 11.04 -20.16
CA ALA A 142 -26.64 11.30 -21.57
C ALA A 142 -25.40 11.56 -22.45
N ALA A 143 -24.42 12.30 -21.93
CA ALA A 143 -23.19 12.62 -22.66
C ALA A 143 -22.36 11.35 -22.94
N VAL A 144 -22.22 10.46 -21.95
CA VAL A 144 -21.50 9.18 -22.09
C VAL A 144 -22.18 8.29 -23.14
N LEU A 145 -23.51 8.18 -23.11
CA LEU A 145 -24.27 7.40 -24.11
C LEU A 145 -24.11 7.97 -25.53
N SER A 146 -24.05 9.30 -25.66
CA SER A 146 -23.78 9.94 -26.95
C SER A 146 -22.38 9.65 -27.47
N ALA A 147 -21.37 9.63 -26.58
CA ALA A 147 -20.00 9.31 -26.92
C ALA A 147 -19.86 7.83 -27.31
N GLN A 148 -20.54 6.94 -26.60
CA GLN A 148 -20.58 5.51 -26.92
C GLN A 148 -21.14 5.27 -28.33
N LYS A 149 -22.26 5.92 -28.69
CA LYS A 149 -22.82 5.86 -30.04
C LYS A 149 -21.84 6.36 -31.10
N LYS A 150 -21.22 7.52 -30.86
CA LYS A 150 -20.20 8.08 -31.78
C LYS A 150 -19.00 7.14 -31.96
N LEU A 151 -18.53 6.48 -30.92
CA LEU A 151 -17.43 5.52 -31.01
C LEU A 151 -17.85 4.26 -31.77
N GLN A 152 -19.06 3.79 -31.55
CA GLN A 152 -19.63 2.67 -32.28
C GLN A 152 -19.79 3.00 -33.77
N ASP A 153 -20.26 4.20 -34.11
CA ASP A 153 -20.48 4.63 -35.49
C ASP A 153 -19.15 4.85 -36.24
N ASN A 154 -18.14 5.42 -35.58
CA ASN A 154 -16.87 5.77 -36.23
C ASN A 154 -15.85 4.63 -36.26
N LEU A 155 -15.75 3.85 -35.17
CA LEU A 155 -14.70 2.85 -34.97
C LEU A 155 -15.26 1.42 -34.94
N GLY A 156 -16.58 1.24 -34.86
CA GLY A 156 -17.20 -0.07 -34.69
C GLY A 156 -16.93 -0.71 -33.32
N VAL A 157 -16.31 0.03 -32.38
CA VAL A 157 -15.94 -0.47 -31.05
C VAL A 157 -16.93 0.04 -30.02
N THR A 158 -17.60 -0.88 -29.33
CA THR A 158 -18.48 -0.57 -28.20
C THR A 158 -17.70 -0.65 -26.90
N VAL A 159 -17.42 0.50 -26.30
CA VAL A 159 -16.87 0.58 -24.93
C VAL A 159 -18.02 0.41 -23.92
N PRO A 160 -17.89 -0.49 -22.91
CA PRO A 160 -18.93 -0.67 -21.90
C PRO A 160 -18.96 0.50 -20.92
N LEU A 161 -20.16 0.84 -20.41
CA LEU A 161 -20.35 1.94 -19.45
C LEU A 161 -19.52 1.78 -18.16
N SER A 162 -19.29 0.54 -17.73
CA SER A 162 -18.45 0.22 -16.58
C SER A 162 -17.01 0.73 -16.74
N ARG A 163 -16.48 0.76 -17.96
CA ARG A 163 -15.13 1.25 -18.23
C ARG A 163 -15.03 2.77 -18.07
N PHE A 164 -16.04 3.51 -18.54
CA PHE A 164 -16.12 4.94 -18.33
C PHE A 164 -16.21 5.29 -16.85
N LEU A 165 -16.99 4.53 -16.08
CA LEU A 165 -17.08 4.71 -14.64
C LEU A 165 -15.75 4.40 -13.95
N ALA A 166 -15.10 3.28 -14.26
CA ALA A 166 -13.81 2.92 -13.67
C ALA A 166 -12.72 3.97 -13.96
N ILE A 167 -12.62 4.45 -15.19
CA ILE A 167 -11.64 5.50 -15.52
C ILE A 167 -12.01 6.83 -14.86
N ALA A 168 -13.29 7.19 -14.83
CA ALA A 168 -13.73 8.39 -14.13
C ALA A 168 -13.43 8.33 -12.62
N THR A 169 -13.59 7.17 -12.00
CA THR A 169 -13.25 6.98 -10.57
C THR A 169 -11.76 7.06 -10.34
N ASP A 170 -10.95 6.44 -11.20
CA ASP A 170 -9.49 6.47 -11.08
C ASP A 170 -8.97 7.91 -11.20
N ILE A 171 -9.44 8.66 -12.19
CA ILE A 171 -9.04 10.06 -12.39
C ILE A 171 -9.55 10.96 -11.25
N ALA A 172 -10.78 10.76 -10.78
CA ALA A 172 -11.32 11.55 -9.69
C ALA A 172 -10.58 11.30 -8.36
N ASN A 173 -9.93 10.15 -8.21
CA ASN A 173 -9.18 9.76 -7.02
C ASN A 173 -7.76 10.34 -6.95
N GLU A 174 -7.10 10.72 -8.05
CA GLU A 174 -5.68 11.14 -8.04
C GLU A 174 -5.44 12.46 -7.28
N ASP A 175 -6.25 13.50 -7.52
CA ASP A 175 -5.92 14.87 -7.08
C ASP A 175 -6.80 15.40 -5.93
N LEU A 176 -7.18 14.57 -4.95
CA LEU A 176 -8.11 15.01 -3.89
C LEU A 176 -7.40 15.89 -2.84
N PRO A 177 -8.09 16.89 -2.26
CA PRO A 177 -7.45 17.82 -1.32
C PRO A 177 -7.00 17.08 -0.07
N ARG A 178 -5.84 17.44 0.50
CA ARG A 178 -5.28 16.77 1.69
C ARG A 178 -6.19 16.90 2.92
N LEU A 179 -6.37 15.82 3.68
CA LEU A 179 -7.03 15.80 4.99
C LEU A 179 -6.09 16.46 5.99
N ALA A 180 -6.61 17.37 6.81
CA ALA A 180 -5.83 18.04 7.84
C ALA A 180 -5.21 17.07 8.88
N SER A 181 -5.73 15.84 8.98
CA SER A 181 -5.24 14.79 9.86
C SER A 181 -4.02 14.04 9.32
N PHE A 182 -3.75 14.10 8.01
CA PHE A 182 -2.65 13.36 7.39
C PHE A 182 -1.36 14.17 7.43
N LYS A 183 -0.36 13.66 8.15
CA LYS A 183 0.97 14.28 8.27
C LYS A 183 1.80 14.11 6.99
N PRO A 184 2.63 15.11 6.61
CA PRO A 184 3.54 15.01 5.47
C PRO A 184 4.55 13.88 5.65
N SER A 185 4.85 13.20 4.55
CA SER A 185 5.87 12.16 4.52
C SER A 185 7.27 12.77 4.69
N ALA A 186 8.24 11.95 5.08
CA ALA A 186 9.62 12.44 5.24
C ALA A 186 10.21 12.95 3.92
N ASP A 187 9.82 12.34 2.80
CA ASP A 187 10.24 12.73 1.46
C ASP A 187 9.59 14.07 1.05
N GLU A 188 8.28 14.25 1.28
CA GLU A 188 7.61 15.55 1.07
C GLU A 188 8.28 16.68 1.86
N LEU A 189 8.59 16.43 3.13
CA LEU A 189 9.28 17.41 3.98
C LEU A 189 10.70 17.69 3.48
N PHE A 190 11.39 16.68 2.96
CA PHE A 190 12.72 16.84 2.42
C PHE A 190 12.70 17.65 1.12
N ASP A 191 11.75 17.35 0.23
CA ASP A 191 11.56 18.07 -1.03
C ASP A 191 11.16 19.52 -0.76
N GLU A 192 10.32 19.79 0.25
CA GLU A 192 10.01 21.15 0.73
C GLU A 192 11.28 21.88 1.20
N VAL A 193 12.17 21.20 1.92
CA VAL A 193 13.48 21.75 2.34
C VAL A 193 14.39 22.03 1.14
N LEU A 194 14.28 21.25 0.06
CA LEU A 194 14.96 21.49 -1.21
C LEU A 194 14.30 22.58 -2.07
N GLY A 195 13.13 23.10 -1.67
CA GLY A 195 12.41 24.18 -2.33
C GLY A 195 11.30 23.72 -3.29
N ALA A 196 10.84 22.48 -3.21
CA ALA A 196 9.62 22.04 -3.90
C ALA A 196 8.38 22.68 -3.26
N GLU A 197 7.32 22.86 -4.05
CA GLU A 197 6.03 23.35 -3.54
C GLU A 197 5.37 22.29 -2.65
N PRO A 198 4.69 22.69 -1.55
CA PRO A 198 3.98 21.76 -0.69
C PRO A 198 2.89 20.99 -1.47
N VAL A 199 2.89 19.67 -1.30
CA VAL A 199 1.88 18.81 -1.93
C VAL A 199 0.58 18.84 -1.12
N ASP A 200 -0.39 19.63 -1.61
CA ASP A 200 -1.72 19.79 -1.00
C ASP A 200 -2.74 18.77 -1.51
N THR A 201 -2.38 17.95 -2.49
CA THR A 201 -3.24 16.89 -3.03
C THR A 201 -2.78 15.52 -2.57
N SER A 202 -3.71 14.57 -2.56
CA SER A 202 -3.44 13.17 -2.23
C SER A 202 -4.38 12.26 -2.98
N ARG A 203 -3.90 11.07 -3.29
CA ARG A 203 -4.73 10.02 -3.87
C ARG A 203 -5.72 9.46 -2.85
N GLY A 204 -6.99 9.40 -3.22
CA GLY A 204 -8.05 8.72 -2.47
C GLY A 204 -8.41 7.35 -3.06
N ASP A 205 -9.12 6.54 -2.28
CA ASP A 205 -9.61 5.21 -2.68
C ASP A 205 -11.14 5.15 -2.60
N TYR A 206 -11.83 6.14 -3.18
CA TYR A 206 -13.29 6.19 -3.14
C TYR A 206 -13.89 5.37 -4.28
N LEU A 207 -14.91 4.56 -3.94
CA LEU A 207 -15.69 3.76 -4.88
C LEU A 207 -17.17 4.18 -4.81
N PRO A 208 -17.71 4.81 -5.86
CA PRO A 208 -19.08 5.30 -5.82
C PRO A 208 -20.09 4.15 -5.99
N GLU A 209 -21.13 4.18 -5.18
CA GLU A 209 -22.30 3.34 -5.34
C GLU A 209 -23.31 4.03 -6.27
N LEU A 210 -23.71 3.36 -7.34
CA LEU A 210 -24.68 3.90 -8.30
C LEU A 210 -26.09 3.45 -7.91
N ASN A 211 -26.87 4.38 -7.40
CA ASN A 211 -28.29 4.22 -7.12
C ASN A 211 -29.08 4.89 -8.25
N ALA A 212 -29.49 4.09 -9.24
CA ALA A 212 -30.39 4.55 -10.29
C ALA A 212 -31.79 4.72 -9.70
N ILE A 213 -32.20 5.96 -9.45
CA ILE A 213 -33.61 6.26 -9.20
C ILE A 213 -34.26 6.26 -10.57
N GLU A 214 -34.91 5.16 -10.94
CA GLU A 214 -35.76 5.13 -12.12
C GLU A 214 -36.78 6.26 -11.95
N ALA A 215 -36.71 7.27 -12.83
CA ALA A 215 -37.72 8.31 -12.89
C ALA A 215 -39.06 7.60 -12.96
N THR A 216 -39.90 7.82 -11.96
CA THR A 216 -41.24 7.25 -11.85
C THR A 216 -41.89 7.41 -13.22
N GLN A 217 -42.09 6.29 -13.91
CA GLN A 217 -42.87 6.29 -15.14
C GLN A 217 -44.21 6.88 -14.73
N THR A 218 -44.51 8.10 -15.15
CA THR A 218 -45.86 8.62 -15.12
C THR A 218 -46.64 7.64 -15.98
N VAL A 219 -47.33 6.70 -15.34
CA VAL A 219 -48.24 5.77 -15.98
C VAL A 219 -49.18 6.65 -16.79
N ARG A 220 -49.08 6.59 -18.11
CA ARG A 220 -50.10 7.14 -19.01
C ARG A 220 -51.43 6.59 -18.49
N SER A 221 -52.29 7.45 -17.95
CA SER A 221 -53.69 7.10 -17.84
C SER A 221 -54.15 6.75 -19.26
N LYS A 222 -54.71 5.54 -19.42
CA LYS A 222 -55.32 5.14 -20.69
C LYS A 222 -56.32 6.25 -21.07
N PRO A 223 -56.43 6.64 -22.35
CA PRO A 223 -57.47 7.58 -22.74
C PRO A 223 -58.80 6.95 -22.35
N VAL A 224 -59.52 7.61 -21.45
CA VAL A 224 -60.91 7.27 -21.16
C VAL A 224 -61.66 7.51 -22.46
N THR A 225 -62.28 6.46 -23.00
CA THR A 225 -63.22 6.61 -24.11
C THR A 225 -64.37 7.44 -23.58
N GLU A 226 -64.41 8.72 -23.96
CA GLU A 226 -65.56 9.58 -23.67
C GLU A 226 -66.78 8.96 -24.37
N ASP A 227 -67.78 8.56 -23.57
CA ASP A 227 -69.01 7.98 -24.09
C ASP A 227 -69.77 9.02 -24.91
N LEU A 228 -70.38 8.58 -26.02
CA LEU A 228 -71.10 9.44 -26.99
C LEU A 228 -72.18 10.34 -26.35
N ILE A 229 -72.66 9.97 -25.17
CA ILE A 229 -73.68 10.71 -24.42
C ILE A 229 -73.08 11.94 -23.71
N ASP A 230 -71.80 11.89 -23.31
CA ASP A 230 -71.10 13.02 -22.69
C ASP A 230 -70.72 14.09 -23.73
N PHE A 231 -70.41 13.66 -24.96
CA PHE A 231 -70.09 14.57 -26.08
C PHE A 231 -71.30 15.40 -26.54
N LEU A 232 -72.51 14.86 -26.45
CA LEU A 232 -73.74 15.57 -26.84
C LEU A 232 -74.30 16.49 -25.75
N SER A 233 -73.84 16.31 -24.51
CA SER A 233 -74.35 17.02 -23.33
C SER A 233 -73.46 18.19 -22.90
N ALA A 234 -72.24 18.29 -23.45
CA ALA A 234 -71.27 19.29 -23.05
C ALA A 234 -71.37 20.59 -23.88
N GLU A 235 -71.55 21.73 -23.20
CA GLU A 235 -71.37 23.06 -23.79
C GLU A 235 -69.88 23.33 -24.10
N PRO A 236 -69.55 24.12 -25.15
CA PRO A 236 -68.20 24.19 -25.70
C PRO A 236 -67.24 24.95 -24.78
N SER A 237 -66.62 24.25 -23.83
CA SER A 237 -65.48 24.75 -23.08
C SER A 237 -64.17 24.46 -23.83
N LYS A 238 -63.27 25.45 -23.80
CA LYS A 238 -62.09 25.58 -24.66
C LYS A 238 -61.14 24.39 -24.50
N LYS A 239 -60.88 23.68 -25.61
CA LYS A 239 -59.84 22.65 -25.72
C LYS A 239 -58.46 23.25 -25.40
N ALA A 240 -57.86 22.83 -24.29
CA ALA A 240 -56.43 22.95 -24.09
C ALA A 240 -55.71 21.96 -25.03
N ALA A 241 -54.75 22.45 -25.79
CA ALA A 241 -53.95 21.64 -26.70
C ALA A 241 -53.20 20.53 -25.92
N PRO A 242 -53.09 19.30 -26.45
CA PRO A 242 -52.25 18.28 -25.84
C PRO A 242 -50.79 18.74 -25.91
N ALA A 243 -50.16 18.86 -24.74
CA ALA A 243 -48.73 19.11 -24.64
C ALA A 243 -47.96 18.05 -25.44
N ALA A 244 -47.05 18.52 -26.29
CA ALA A 244 -46.19 17.69 -27.11
C ALA A 244 -45.49 16.63 -26.26
N TYR A 245 -45.58 15.38 -26.69
CA TYR A 245 -44.77 14.28 -26.19
C TYR A 245 -43.31 14.57 -26.56
N VAL A 246 -42.54 15.09 -25.60
CA VAL A 246 -41.08 15.03 -25.69
C VAL A 246 -40.71 13.60 -25.36
N GLU A 247 -40.36 12.85 -26.39
CA GLU A 247 -39.71 11.54 -26.27
C GLU A 247 -38.48 11.74 -25.38
N ALA A 248 -38.54 11.25 -24.14
CA ALA A 248 -37.42 11.35 -23.23
C ALA A 248 -36.25 10.59 -23.85
N ALA A 249 -35.24 11.33 -24.31
CA ALA A 249 -34.03 10.77 -24.85
C ALA A 249 -33.47 9.72 -23.87
N PRO A 250 -33.03 8.53 -24.36
CA PRO A 250 -32.44 7.52 -23.49
C PRO A 250 -31.17 8.11 -22.87
N GLY A 251 -31.26 8.48 -21.59
CA GLY A 251 -30.19 9.19 -20.86
C GLY A 251 -30.64 10.32 -19.93
N ALA A 252 -31.94 10.67 -19.90
CA ALA A 252 -32.49 11.71 -19.02
C ALA A 252 -32.77 11.24 -17.57
N ALA A 253 -32.48 9.98 -17.22
CA ALA A 253 -32.55 9.52 -15.84
C ALA A 253 -31.37 10.11 -15.04
N SER A 254 -31.67 10.90 -14.02
CA SER A 254 -30.69 11.40 -13.06
C SER A 254 -30.24 10.24 -12.17
N ASN A 255 -29.06 9.68 -12.45
CA ASN A 255 -28.50 8.61 -11.63
C ASN A 255 -27.85 9.23 -10.39
N VAL A 256 -28.11 8.68 -9.21
CA VAL A 256 -27.56 9.18 -7.96
C VAL A 256 -26.32 8.36 -7.61
N PHE A 257 -25.19 9.04 -7.47
CA PHE A 257 -23.93 8.46 -7.01
C PHE A 257 -23.80 8.74 -5.52
N SER A 258 -23.67 7.70 -4.70
CA SER A 258 -23.51 7.81 -3.25
C SER A 258 -22.18 7.26 -2.76
N LEU A 259 -21.62 7.90 -1.74
CA LEU A 259 -20.43 7.46 -1.01
C LEU A 259 -20.72 7.46 0.49
N THR A 260 -20.25 6.41 1.17
CA THR A 260 -20.27 6.29 2.63
C THR A 260 -18.88 6.52 3.17
N VAL A 261 -18.68 7.64 3.87
CA VAL A 261 -17.35 8.12 4.28
C VAL A 261 -17.40 8.67 5.71
N PRO A 262 -16.32 8.58 6.51
CA PRO A 262 -16.25 9.26 7.80
C PRO A 262 -16.51 10.78 7.69
N VAL A 263 -17.06 11.41 8.74
CA VAL A 263 -17.34 12.87 8.77
C VAL A 263 -16.13 13.71 8.36
N ASP A 264 -14.94 13.30 8.80
CA ASP A 264 -13.70 14.04 8.57
C ASP A 264 -13.38 14.20 7.07
N GLU A 265 -13.83 13.28 6.22
CA GLU A 265 -13.58 13.31 4.78
C GLU A 265 -14.80 13.72 3.95
N GLN A 266 -15.83 14.31 4.57
CA GLN A 266 -17.04 14.74 3.87
C GLN A 266 -16.75 15.75 2.75
N SER A 267 -15.81 16.67 2.94
CA SER A 267 -15.40 17.65 1.93
C SER A 267 -14.75 16.97 0.72
N ARG A 268 -13.82 16.04 0.96
CA ARG A 268 -13.19 15.22 -0.09
C ARG A 268 -14.20 14.42 -0.88
N ALA A 269 -15.14 13.77 -0.19
CA ALA A 269 -16.18 12.97 -0.83
C ALA A 269 -17.08 13.82 -1.74
N LYS A 270 -17.39 15.07 -1.34
CA LYS A 270 -18.14 16.01 -2.18
C LYS A 270 -17.36 16.39 -3.43
N GLU A 271 -16.09 16.78 -3.29
CA GLU A 271 -15.24 17.15 -4.42
C GLU A 271 -15.03 15.99 -5.39
N PHE A 272 -14.84 14.77 -4.87
CA PHE A 272 -14.76 13.56 -5.68
C PHE A 272 -16.03 13.36 -6.53
N LEU A 273 -17.22 13.46 -5.91
CA LEU A 273 -18.49 13.31 -6.63
C LEU A 273 -18.72 14.44 -7.64
N GLU A 274 -18.31 15.67 -7.32
CA GLU A 274 -18.34 16.80 -8.25
C GLU A 274 -17.40 16.57 -9.45
N ARG A 275 -16.21 16.02 -9.23
CA ARG A 275 -15.27 15.68 -10.31
C ARG A 275 -15.78 14.56 -11.19
N ILE A 276 -16.37 13.51 -10.62
CA ILE A 276 -17.03 12.47 -11.42
C ILE A 276 -18.14 13.09 -12.28
N LYS A 277 -18.94 13.98 -11.70
CA LYS A 277 -19.98 14.71 -12.42
C LYS A 277 -19.40 15.52 -13.58
N THR A 278 -18.30 16.26 -13.39
CA THR A 278 -17.68 17.04 -14.47
C THR A 278 -17.07 16.15 -15.55
N LEU A 279 -16.36 15.08 -15.19
CA LEU A 279 -15.75 14.14 -16.14
C LEU A 279 -16.79 13.47 -17.03
N LEU A 280 -17.89 12.99 -16.44
CA LEU A 280 -18.95 12.29 -17.19
C LEU A 280 -19.83 13.24 -18.02
N SER A 281 -19.95 14.52 -17.64
CA SER A 281 -20.80 15.49 -18.34
C SER A 281 -20.07 16.32 -19.41
N VAL A 282 -18.83 16.73 -19.15
CA VAL A 282 -18.10 17.68 -20.03
C VAL A 282 -17.29 16.92 -21.09
N GLU A 283 -16.54 15.89 -20.72
CA GLU A 283 -15.57 15.24 -21.62
C GLU A 283 -15.55 13.70 -21.52
N PRO A 284 -16.64 13.00 -21.87
CA PRO A 284 -16.67 11.54 -21.83
C PRO A 284 -15.69 10.87 -22.79
N VAL A 285 -15.20 11.59 -23.82
CA VAL A 285 -14.25 11.05 -24.81
C VAL A 285 -12.84 10.89 -24.23
N ARG A 286 -12.43 11.76 -23.28
CA ARG A 286 -11.14 11.61 -22.60
C ARG A 286 -11.05 10.34 -21.77
N LEU A 287 -12.19 9.81 -21.34
CA LEU A 287 -12.30 8.59 -20.54
C LEU A 287 -12.10 7.30 -21.36
N VAL A 288 -11.76 7.39 -22.65
CA VAL A 288 -11.55 6.22 -23.53
C VAL A 288 -10.10 6.08 -23.98
N LEU A 289 -9.33 7.17 -23.92
CA LEU A 289 -7.90 7.23 -24.26
C LEU A 289 -7.05 6.77 -23.08
#